data_AF-A0A535XF17-F1
#
_entry.id   AF-A0A535XF17-F1
#
_cell.length_a   1.000
_cell.length_b   1.000
_cell.length_c   1.000
_cell.angle_alpha   90.00
_cell.angle_beta   90.00
_cell.angle_gamma   90.00
#
_symmetry.space_group_name_H-M   'P 1'
#
loop_
_entity.id
_entity.type
_entity.pdbx_description
1 polymer ?
#
loop_
_entity_poly.entity_id
_entity_poly.type
_entity_poly.pdbx_seq_one_letter_code
_entity_poly.pdbx_strand_id
1 'polypeptide(L)' 'MKRIVAVLAIVWAAANVVVAYLFVTNAFVAKTAAKEGLPAQAALLLGGLLIAVFAVIVAREGLALFRGTSRVS' A
#
# COMPACT_ATOMS: atom_id res chain seq x y z
N MET A 1 -3.86 0.13 24.82
CA MET A 1 -4.57 0.17 23.52
C MET A 1 -3.77 0.86 22.41
N LYS A 2 -3.29 2.10 22.57
CA LYS A 2 -2.56 2.85 21.51
C LYS A 2 -1.40 2.07 20.84
N ARG A 3 -0.58 1.36 21.61
CA ARG A 3 0.51 0.52 21.07
C ARG A 3 0.02 -0.67 20.24
N ILE A 4 -1.10 -1.29 20.61
CA ILE A 4 -1.68 -2.42 19.86
C ILE A 4 -2.20 -1.91 18.51
N VAL A 5 -2.91 -0.78 18.52
CA VAL A 5 -3.38 -0.10 17.30
C VAL A 5 -2.21 0.27 16.40
N ALA A 6 -1.11 0.77 16.95
CA ALA A 6 0.09 1.09 16.20
C ALA A 6 0.71 -0.13 15.50
N VAL A 7 0.82 -1.26 16.21
CA VAL A 7 1.32 -2.52 15.62
C VAL A 7 0.38 -3.01 14.52
N LEU A 8 -0.94 -2.98 14.75
CA LEU A 8 -1.92 -3.36 13.73
C LEU A 8 -1.83 -2.47 12.48
N ALA A 9 -1.65 -1.16 12.65
CA ALA A 9 -1.46 -0.23 11.54
C ALA A 9 -0.21 -0.55 10.72
N ILE A 10 0.91 -0.88 11.38
CA ILE A 10 2.16 -1.25 10.70
C ILE A 10 2.01 -2.58 9.95
N VAL A 11 1.40 -3.59 10.58
CA VAL A 11 1.14 -4.89 9.94
C VAL A 11 0.21 -4.72 8.74
N TRP A 12 -0.84 -3.91 8.88
CA TRP A 12 -1.76 -3.58 7.80
C TRP A 12 -1.06 -2.88 6.64
N ALA A 13 -0.20 -1.90 6.93
CA ALA A 13 0.61 -1.25 5.91
C ALA A 13 1.51 -2.25 5.18
N ALA A 14 2.17 -3.17 5.90
CA ALA A 14 3.01 -4.19 5.29
C ALA A 14 2.22 -5.10 4.32
N ALA A 15 1.01 -5.53 4.72
CA ALA A 15 0.13 -6.28 3.83
C ALA A 15 -0.26 -5.50 2.57
N ASN A 16 -0.52 -4.19 2.70
CA ASN A 16 -0.83 -3.34 1.55
C ASN A 16 0.37 -3.14 0.62
N VAL A 17 1.60 -3.15 1.13
CA VAL A 17 2.80 -3.15 0.27
C VAL A 17 2.85 -4.41 -0.59
N VAL A 18 2.47 -5.57 -0.05
CA VAL A 18 2.38 -6.82 -0.84
C VAL A 18 1.31 -6.69 -1.92
N VAL A 19 0.14 -6.14 -1.60
CA VAL A 19 -0.93 -5.92 -2.60
C VAL A 19 -0.46 -4.95 -3.70
N ALA A 20 0.17 -3.84 -3.32
CA ALA A 20 0.73 -2.88 -4.27
C ALA A 20 1.75 -3.54 -5.21
N TYR A 21 2.64 -4.37 -4.67
CA TYR A 21 3.60 -5.14 -5.46
C TYR A 21 2.90 -6.07 -6.46
N LEU A 22 1.85 -6.79 -6.05
CA LEU A 22 1.08 -7.64 -6.95
C LEU A 22 0.39 -6.84 -8.07
N PHE A 23 -0.15 -5.66 -7.77
CA PHE A 23 -0.75 -4.79 -8.79
C PHE A 23 0.28 -4.32 -9.82
N VAL A 24 1.42 -3.81 -9.34
CA VAL A 24 2.49 -3.31 -10.22
C VAL A 24 3.06 -4.43 -11.07
N THR A 25 3.36 -5.59 -10.48
CA THR A 25 3.86 -6.75 -11.23
C THR A 25 2.86 -7.22 -12.27
N ASN A 26 1.58 -7.36 -11.91
CA ASN A 26 0.53 -7.75 -12.86
C ASN A 26 0.37 -6.72 -13.99
N ALA A 27 0.61 -5.44 -13.75
CA ALA A 27 0.59 -4.45 -14.82
C ALA A 27 1.72 -4.64 -15.84
N PHE A 28 2.88 -5.15 -15.42
CA PHE A 28 4.04 -5.37 -16.31
C PHE A 28 4.10 -6.78 -16.89
N VAL A 29 3.27 -7.72 -16.42
CA VAL A 29 3.12 -9.02 -17.08
C VAL A 29 2.57 -8.78 -18.49
N ALA A 30 3.32 -9.22 -19.51
CA ALA A 30 3.00 -9.02 -20.94
C ALA A 30 1.58 -9.46 -21.33
N LYS A 31 0.97 -10.34 -20.54
CA LYS A 31 -0.41 -10.82 -20.72
C LYS A 31 -1.45 -9.72 -20.52
N THR A 32 -1.22 -8.74 -19.64
CA THR A 32 -2.22 -7.74 -19.26
C THR A 32 -2.42 -6.71 -20.37
N ALA A 33 -1.33 -6.15 -20.90
CA ALA A 33 -1.40 -5.25 -22.06
C ALA A 33 -1.92 -5.97 -23.31
N ALA A 34 -1.55 -7.25 -23.51
CA ALA A 34 -1.93 -8.02 -24.68
C ALA A 34 -3.39 -8.53 -24.65
N LYS A 35 -3.96 -8.81 -23.47
CA LYS A 35 -5.31 -9.38 -23.33
C LYS A 35 -6.38 -8.36 -22.91
N GLU A 36 -6.01 -7.38 -22.11
CA GLU A 36 -6.94 -6.43 -21.47
C GLU A 36 -6.70 -4.98 -21.93
N GLY A 37 -5.59 -4.73 -22.62
CA GLY A 37 -5.27 -3.45 -23.23
C GLY A 37 -4.54 -2.46 -22.30
N LEU A 38 -4.12 -1.34 -22.90
CA LEU A 38 -3.40 -0.26 -22.21
C LEU A 38 -4.17 0.35 -21.00
N PRO A 39 -5.51 0.55 -21.07
CA PRO A 39 -6.25 1.10 -19.92
C PRO A 39 -6.22 0.19 -18.68
N ALA A 40 -6.30 -1.13 -18.87
CA ALA A 40 -6.23 -2.11 -17.77
C ALA A 40 -4.85 -2.10 -17.11
N GLN A 41 -3.79 -2.06 -17.92
CA GLN A 41 -2.42 -1.90 -17.43
C GLN A 41 -2.24 -0.59 -16.65
N ALA A 42 -2.74 0.53 -17.15
CA ALA A 42 -2.68 1.82 -16.47
C ALA A 42 -3.45 1.82 -15.14
N ALA A 43 -4.64 1.20 -15.10
CA ALA A 43 -5.43 1.06 -13.88
C ALA A 43 -4.69 0.26 -12.80
N LEU A 44 -4.03 -0.84 -13.18
CA LEU A 44 -3.22 -1.64 -12.25
C LEU A 44 -2.01 -0.86 -11.73
N LEU A 45 -1.30 -0.11 -12.58
CA LEU A 45 -0.19 0.75 -12.16
C LEU A 45 -0.64 1.84 -11.19
N LEU A 46 -1.69 2.57 -11.55
CA LEU A 46 -2.24 3.64 -10.72
C LEU A 46 -2.77 3.09 -9.40
N GLY A 47 -3.51 1.98 -9.44
CA GLY A 47 -4.01 1.31 -8.24
C GLY A 47 -2.89 0.86 -7.33
N GLY A 48 -1.88 0.18 -7.86
CA GLY A 48 -0.70 -0.25 -7.09
C GLY A 48 0.06 0.92 -6.48
N LEU A 49 0.25 2.01 -7.22
CA LEU A 49 0.93 3.21 -6.73
C LEU A 49 0.15 3.89 -5.60
N LEU A 50 -1.17 4.04 -5.74
CA LEU A 50 -2.01 4.63 -4.70
C LEU A 50 -2.00 3.79 -3.41
N ILE A 51 -2.08 2.46 -3.54
CA ILE A 51 -1.99 1.55 -2.39
C ILE A 51 -0.63 1.68 -1.72
N ALA A 52 0.46 1.75 -2.48
CA ALA A 52 1.81 1.92 -1.93
C ALA A 52 1.95 3.24 -1.15
N VAL A 53 1.48 4.35 -1.73
CA VAL A 53 1.50 5.67 -1.06
C VAL A 53 0.71 5.61 0.24
N PHE A 54 -0.50 5.04 0.21
CA PHE A 54 -1.33 4.92 1.40
C PHE A 54 -0.66 4.05 2.48
N ALA A 55 -0.09 2.92 2.09
CA ALA A 55 0.65 2.04 3.00
C ALA A 55 1.81 2.78 3.69
N VAL A 56 2.56 3.61 2.94
CA VAL A 56 3.65 4.42 3.52
C VAL A 56 3.11 5.44 4.52
N ILE A 57 2.02 6.13 4.21
CA ILE A 57 1.40 7.09 5.14
C ILE A 57 0.98 6.38 6.43
N VAL A 58 0.26 5.26 6.31
CA VAL A 58 -0.19 4.47 7.46
C VAL A 58 0.97 3.92 8.28
N ALA A 59 2.04 3.44 7.63
CA ALA A 59 3.24 2.97 8.33
C ALA A 59 3.92 4.11 9.12
N ARG A 60 4.01 5.32 8.55
CA ARG A 60 4.60 6.49 9.23
C ARG A 60 3.78 6.90 10.44
N GLU A 61 2.46 6.97 10.31
CA GLU A 61 1.57 7.27 11.44
C GLU A 61 1.57 6.17 12.50
N GLY A 62 1.56 4.90 12.09
CA GLY A 62 1.70 3.76 12.99
C GLY A 62 3.01 3.79 13.78
N LEU A 63 4.13 4.10 13.10
CA LEU A 63 5.42 4.28 13.76
C LEU A 63 5.43 5.48 14.72
N ALA A 64 4.83 6.61 14.33
CA ALA A 64 4.72 7.78 15.20
C ALA A 64 3.87 7.47 16.45
N LEU A 65 2.76 6.74 16.28
CA LEU A 65 1.89 6.32 17.39
C LEU A 65 2.61 5.32 18.30
N PHE A 66 3.39 4.40 17.74
CA PHE A 66 4.21 3.46 18.51
C PHE A 66 5.27 4.17 19.35
N ARG A 67 5.92 5.19 18.77
CA ARG A 67 6.95 6.03 19.41
C ARG A 67 6.37 7.08 20.37
N GLY A 68 5.04 7.25 20.42
CA GLY A 68 4.39 8.27 21.23
C GLY A 68 4.57 9.70 20.71
N THR A 69 4.91 9.86 19.43
CA THR A 69 5.14 11.16 18.77
C THR A 69 4.05 11.50 17.75
N SER A 70 2.97 10.73 17.70
CA SER A 70 1.85 11.01 16.78
C SER A 70 1.18 12.33 17.18
N ARG A 71 0.84 13.14 16.17
CA ARG A 71 0.15 14.43 16.34
C ARG A 71 -1.36 14.25 16.50
N VAL A 72 -1.88 13.05 16.25
CA VAL A 72 -3.29 12.70 16.36
C VAL A 72 -3.48 12.07 17.74
N SER A 73 -3.93 12.88 18.72
CA SER A 73 -4.01 12.48 20.14
C SER A 73 -5.30 11.76 20.50
#